data_AF-A0A9D5V1A5-F1
#
_entry.id   AF-A0A9D5V1A5-F1
#
_cell.length_a   1.000
_cell.length_b   1.000
_cell.length_c   1.000
_cell.angle_alpha   90.00
_cell.angle_beta   90.00
_cell.angle_gamma   90.00
#
_symmetry.space_group_name_H-M   'P 1'
#
loop_
_entity.id
_entity.type
_entity.pdbx_description
1 polymer ?
#
loop_
_entity_poly.entity_id
_entity_poly.type
_entity_poly.pdbx_seq_one_letter_code
_entity_poly.pdbx_strand_id
1 'polypeptide(L)'
;MIQPMTTEQLQAARVGDALWHAYPGYRWAVAICGGLARIRNLDLSGQWGFDIPLANLNHDPLLKGVIRAGGEILERYRLARRGADADELNTLPRWITGEAKGDLST
;
A
#
# COMPACT_ATOMS: atom_id res chain seq x y z
N MET A 1 -19.24 -20.26 13.78
CA MET A 1 -19.77 -19.85 12.47
C MET A 1 -18.64 -19.17 11.72
N ILE A 2 -18.08 -19.81 10.68
CA ILE A 2 -17.07 -19.17 9.82
C ILE A 2 -17.85 -18.31 8.82
N GLN A 3 -17.66 -16.99 8.82
CA GLN A 3 -18.27 -16.14 7.79
C GLN A 3 -17.57 -16.39 6.44
N PRO A 4 -18.30 -16.57 5.33
CA PRO A 4 -17.71 -16.68 4.02
C PRO A 4 -17.06 -15.35 3.62
N MET A 5 -15.91 -15.44 2.94
CA MET A 5 -15.19 -14.26 2.48
C MET A 5 -15.92 -13.63 1.29
N THR A 6 -16.19 -12.33 1.37
CA THR A 6 -16.84 -11.56 0.29
C THR A 6 -15.91 -11.40 -0.91
N THR A 7 -16.49 -11.11 -2.09
CA THR A 7 -15.72 -10.79 -3.30
C THR A 7 -14.75 -9.63 -3.07
N GLU A 8 -15.19 -8.60 -2.33
CA GLU A 8 -14.39 -7.44 -1.97
C GLU A 8 -13.18 -7.84 -1.11
N GLN A 9 -13.38 -8.72 -0.12
CA GLN A 9 -12.29 -9.26 0.70
C GLN A 9 -11.32 -10.09 -0.13
N LEU A 10 -11.80 -10.89 -1.10
CA LEU A 10 -10.93 -11.66 -2.00
C LEU A 10 -10.10 -10.75 -2.91
N GLN A 11 -10.70 -9.71 -3.46
CA GLN A 11 -9.97 -8.71 -4.25
C GLN A 11 -8.95 -7.95 -3.41
N ALA A 12 -9.32 -7.53 -2.20
CA ALA A 12 -8.39 -6.89 -1.26
C ALA A 12 -7.20 -7.80 -0.95
N ALA A 13 -7.45 -9.09 -0.66
CA ALA A 13 -6.42 -10.07 -0.38
C ALA A 13 -5.46 -10.25 -1.56
N ARG A 14 -5.98 -10.36 -2.79
CA ARG A 14 -5.17 -10.46 -4.02
C ARG A 14 -4.26 -9.25 -4.21
N VAL A 15 -4.78 -8.06 -3.97
CA VAL A 15 -4.01 -6.81 -4.08
C VAL A 15 -2.94 -6.72 -2.99
N GLY A 16 -3.28 -7.07 -1.76
CA GLY A 16 -2.33 -7.12 -0.65
C GLY A 16 -1.21 -8.13 -0.88
N ASP A 17 -1.55 -9.31 -1.40
CA ASP A 17 -0.59 -10.35 -1.75
C ASP A 17 0.39 -9.88 -2.85
N ALA A 18 -0.10 -9.23 -3.90
CA ALA A 18 0.75 -8.67 -4.95
C ALA A 18 1.72 -7.59 -4.42
N LEU A 19 1.26 -6.73 -3.50
CA LEU A 19 2.10 -5.72 -2.86
C LEU A 19 3.14 -6.35 -1.94
N TRP A 20 2.77 -7.36 -1.17
CA TRP A 20 3.70 -8.07 -0.30
C TRP A 20 4.78 -8.80 -1.09
N HIS A 21 4.41 -9.46 -2.20
CA HIS A 21 5.39 -10.11 -3.08
C HIS A 21 6.32 -9.11 -3.78
N ALA A 22 5.78 -7.96 -4.24
CA ALA A 22 6.58 -6.93 -4.89
C ALA A 22 7.50 -6.19 -3.90
N TYR A 23 7.02 -5.98 -2.67
CA TYR A 23 7.65 -5.17 -1.64
C TYR A 23 7.63 -5.90 -0.29
N PRO A 24 8.45 -6.96 -0.13
CA PRO A 24 8.41 -7.84 1.04
C PRO A 24 8.76 -7.09 2.33
N GLY A 25 8.08 -7.44 3.42
CA GLY A 25 8.34 -6.86 4.75
C GLY A 25 7.64 -5.53 5.03
N TYR A 26 7.15 -4.81 4.01
CA TYR A 26 6.28 -3.65 4.23
C TYR A 26 4.87 -4.08 4.62
N ARG A 27 4.24 -3.30 5.50
CA ARG A 27 2.87 -3.54 5.96
C ARG A 27 1.88 -2.75 5.12
N TRP A 28 1.03 -3.45 4.39
CA TRP A 28 0.01 -2.86 3.53
C TRP A 28 -1.39 -3.11 4.09
N ALA A 29 -2.19 -2.05 4.18
CA ALA A 29 -3.63 -2.16 4.39
C ALA A 29 -4.35 -1.94 3.06
N VAL A 30 -5.23 -2.88 2.71
CA VAL A 30 -6.03 -2.83 1.49
C VAL A 30 -7.49 -2.99 1.85
N ALA A 31 -8.32 -2.06 1.39
CA ALA A 31 -9.77 -2.13 1.52
C ALA A 31 -10.41 -1.88 0.16
N ILE A 32 -11.40 -2.69 -0.20
CA ILE A 32 -12.29 -2.42 -1.33
C ILE A 32 -13.58 -1.83 -0.78
N CYS A 33 -13.93 -0.62 -1.20
CA CYS A 33 -15.16 0.04 -0.78
C CYS A 33 -15.59 1.08 -1.82
N GLY A 34 -16.88 1.15 -2.12
CA GLY A 34 -17.45 2.21 -2.98
C GLY A 34 -16.85 2.25 -4.39
N GLY A 35 -16.45 1.10 -4.95
CA GLY A 35 -15.83 1.05 -6.28
C GLY A 35 -14.35 1.43 -6.33
N LEU A 36 -13.70 1.60 -5.18
CA LEU A 36 -12.29 1.93 -5.06
C LEU A 36 -11.52 0.85 -4.29
N ALA A 37 -10.28 0.61 -4.70
CA ALA A 37 -9.26 -0.06 -3.90
C ALA A 37 -8.44 1.00 -3.18
N ARG A 38 -8.67 1.13 -1.86
CA ARG A 38 -7.94 2.02 -0.97
C ARG A 38 -6.77 1.26 -0.38
N ILE A 39 -5.56 1.70 -0.71
CA ILE A 39 -4.31 1.04 -0.32
C ILE A 39 -3.47 2.01 0.48
N ARG A 40 -2.99 1.59 1.64
CA ARG A 40 -2.19 2.38 2.57
C ARG A 40 -0.98 1.60 3.05
N ASN A 41 0.13 2.28 3.30
CA ASN A 41 1.31 1.68 3.92
C ASN A 41 1.31 2.01 5.43
N LEU A 42 1.26 0.98 6.26
CA LEU A 42 1.12 1.10 7.71
C LEU A 42 2.44 1.45 8.43
N ASP A 43 3.58 1.41 7.73
CA ASP A 43 4.88 1.81 8.28
C ASP A 43 5.10 3.34 8.23
N LEU A 44 4.41 4.03 7.34
CA LEU A 44 4.58 5.47 7.07
C LEU A 44 3.58 6.30 7.88
N SER A 45 2.31 6.26 7.47
CA SER A 45 1.11 6.56 8.24
C SER A 45 -0.12 6.11 7.43
N GLY A 46 -1.24 5.81 8.09
CA GLY A 46 -2.48 5.43 7.40
C GLY A 46 -3.08 6.52 6.48
N GLN A 47 -2.52 7.74 6.48
CA GLN A 47 -2.96 8.83 5.60
C GLN A 47 -2.39 8.70 4.18
N TRP A 48 -1.20 8.12 4.03
CA TRP A 48 -0.53 8.04 2.75
C TRP A 48 -0.85 6.75 2.02
N GLY A 49 -1.33 6.91 0.79
CA GLY A 49 -1.47 5.82 -0.15
C GLY A 49 -2.27 6.23 -1.38
N PHE A 50 -2.93 5.27 -2.01
CA PHE A 50 -3.67 5.48 -3.25
C PHE A 50 -5.06 4.89 -3.19
N ASP A 51 -5.99 5.58 -3.86
CA ASP A 51 -7.34 5.10 -4.10
C ASP A 51 -7.43 4.83 -5.61
N ILE A 52 -7.42 3.55 -6.01
CA ILE A 52 -7.48 3.13 -7.43
C ILE A 52 -8.91 2.69 -7.76
N PRO A 53 -9.52 3.19 -8.85
CA PRO A 53 -10.80 2.68 -9.33
C PRO A 53 -10.77 1.17 -9.60
N LEU A 54 -11.76 0.44 -9.11
CA LEU A 54 -11.87 -1.01 -9.32
C LEU A 54 -11.92 -1.38 -10.81
N ALA A 55 -12.51 -0.51 -11.65
CA ALA A 55 -12.50 -0.69 -13.09
C ALA A 55 -11.07 -0.83 -13.62
N ASN A 56 -10.13 -0.01 -13.14
CA ASN A 56 -8.73 -0.07 -13.55
C ASN A 56 -8.07 -1.38 -13.09
N LEU A 57 -8.41 -1.89 -11.90
CA LEU A 57 -7.91 -3.20 -11.44
C LEU A 57 -8.42 -4.36 -12.30
N ASN A 58 -9.69 -4.30 -12.72
CA ASN A 58 -10.28 -5.33 -13.56
C ASN A 58 -9.63 -5.39 -14.95
N HIS A 59 -9.18 -4.25 -15.46
CA HIS A 59 -8.43 -4.14 -16.72
C HIS A 59 -6.92 -4.41 -16.57
N ASP A 60 -6.41 -4.57 -15.35
CA ASP A 60 -5.00 -4.81 -15.04
C ASP A 60 -4.81 -6.11 -14.23
N PRO A 61 -4.95 -7.29 -14.88
CA PRO A 61 -4.93 -8.57 -14.17
C PRO A 61 -3.58 -8.90 -13.51
N LEU A 62 -2.50 -8.22 -13.91
CA LEU A 62 -1.18 -8.36 -13.30
C LEU A 62 -0.92 -7.33 -12.20
N LEU A 63 -1.87 -6.44 -11.92
CA LEU A 63 -1.78 -5.42 -10.88
C LEU A 63 -0.54 -4.52 -11.03
N LYS A 64 -0.06 -4.31 -12.26
CA LYS A 64 1.09 -3.44 -12.56
C LYS A 64 0.85 -2.02 -12.08
N GLY A 65 -0.37 -1.51 -12.19
CA GLY A 65 -0.75 -0.18 -11.70
C GLY A 65 -0.62 -0.08 -10.18
N VAL A 66 -1.09 -1.09 -9.46
CA VAL A 66 -0.96 -1.20 -7.99
C VAL A 66 0.51 -1.27 -7.58
N ILE A 67 1.29 -2.14 -8.22
CA ILE A 67 2.71 -2.32 -7.91
C ILE A 67 3.46 -1.02 -8.16
N ARG A 68 3.20 -0.34 -9.28
CA ARG A 68 3.79 0.97 -9.58
C ARG A 68 3.45 2.00 -8.50
N ALA A 69 2.18 2.10 -8.11
CA ALA A 69 1.75 3.04 -7.08
C ALA A 69 2.39 2.75 -5.71
N GLY A 70 2.52 1.47 -5.34
CA GLY A 70 3.26 1.06 -4.13
C GLY A 70 4.73 1.47 -4.17
N GLY A 71 5.39 1.30 -5.32
CA GLY A 71 6.78 1.71 -5.50
C GLY A 71 6.98 3.22 -5.41
N GLU A 72 6.06 4.00 -5.98
CA GLU A 72 6.10 5.46 -5.89
C GLU A 72 6.01 5.95 -4.44
N ILE A 73 5.18 5.32 -3.59
CA ILE A 73 5.15 5.62 -2.15
C ILE A 73 6.54 5.40 -1.54
N LEU A 74 7.14 4.24 -1.76
CA LEU A 74 8.45 3.93 -1.16
C LEU A 74 9.50 4.95 -1.61
N GLU A 75 9.50 5.32 -2.89
CA GLU A 75 10.41 6.34 -3.45
C GLU A 75 10.21 7.72 -2.81
N ARG A 76 8.95 8.16 -2.58
CA ARG A 76 8.64 9.43 -1.89
C ARG A 76 9.15 9.51 -0.46
N TYR A 77 9.34 8.35 0.19
CA TYR A 77 9.87 8.23 1.54
C TYR A 77 11.34 7.79 1.57
N ARG A 78 11.99 7.70 0.41
CA ARG A 78 13.37 7.23 0.24
C ARG A 78 13.61 5.83 0.82
N LEU A 79 12.60 4.97 0.75
CA LEU A 79 12.64 3.59 1.20
C LEU A 79 13.00 2.62 0.08
N ALA A 80 13.69 1.54 0.42
CA ALA A 80 14.12 0.56 -0.56
C ALA A 80 12.95 -0.26 -1.14
N ARG A 81 12.91 -0.43 -2.47
CA ARG A 81 11.91 -1.28 -3.16
C ARG A 81 12.22 -2.78 -3.09
N ARG A 82 13.42 -3.17 -2.65
CA ARG A 82 13.86 -4.57 -2.52
C ARG A 82 13.23 -5.31 -1.33
N GLY A 83 12.59 -4.56 -0.44
CA GLY A 83 11.99 -5.04 0.79
C GLY A 83 12.21 -4.05 1.93
N ALA A 84 11.42 -4.17 2.99
CA ALA A 84 11.52 -3.33 4.16
C ALA A 84 12.82 -3.61 4.92
N ASP A 85 13.53 -2.53 5.24
CA ASP A 85 14.64 -2.54 6.16
C ASP A 85 14.20 -1.89 7.48
N ALA A 86 14.45 -2.58 8.60
CA ALA A 86 13.99 -2.12 9.89
C ALA A 86 14.70 -0.83 10.35
N ASP A 87 15.97 -0.64 9.98
CA ASP A 87 16.72 0.57 10.33
C ASP A 87 16.25 1.76 9.50
N GLU A 88 16.05 1.56 8.18
CA GLU A 88 15.45 2.57 7.30
C GLU A 88 14.09 3.04 7.84
N LEU A 89 13.20 2.11 8.25
CA LEU A 89 11.88 2.43 8.77
C LEU A 89 11.91 3.15 10.13
N ASN A 90 12.81 2.77 11.02
CA ASN A 90 12.93 3.36 12.37
C ASN A 90 13.58 4.74 12.34
N THR A 91 14.46 5.01 11.37
CA THR A 91 15.16 6.28 11.22
C THR A 91 14.41 7.31 10.37
N LEU A 92 13.26 6.93 9.79
CA LEU A 92 12.40 7.86 9.06
C LEU A 92 12.09 9.12 9.89
N PRO A 93 12.33 10.32 9.36
CA PRO A 93 11.92 11.55 10.03
C PRO A 93 10.41 11.54 10.22
N ARG A 94 9.94 11.86 11.43
CA ARG A 94 8.50 11.86 11.77
C ARG A 94 8.04 13.22 12.28
N TRP A 95 6.76 13.51 12.09
CA TRP A 95 6.06 14.60 12.77
C TRP A 95 5.83 14.25 14.24
N ILE A 96 5.52 15.24 15.08
CA ILE A 96 5.15 15.00 16.48
C ILE A 96 3.90 14.12 16.64
N THR A 97 3.08 14.04 15.58
CA THR A 97 1.92 13.13 15.46
C THR A 97 2.31 11.67 15.20
N GLY A 98 3.61 11.38 14.97
CA GLY A 98 4.14 10.05 14.69
C GLY A 98 4.17 9.67 13.21
N GLU A 99 3.61 10.49 12.34
CA GLU A 99 3.56 10.25 10.89
C GLU A 99 4.92 10.47 10.22
N ALA A 100 5.33 9.58 9.31
CA ALA A 100 6.56 9.76 8.55
C ALA A 100 6.50 11.00 7.63
N LYS A 101 7.62 11.70 7.50
CA LYS A 101 7.80 12.84 6.60
C LYS A 101 8.23 12.33 5.22
N GLY A 102 7.28 12.25 4.30
CA GLY A 102 7.58 12.06 2.87
C GLY A 102 7.93 13.38 2.19
N ASP A 103 8.38 13.31 0.94
CA ASP A 103 8.52 14.49 0.09
C ASP A 103 7.14 15.18 -0.05
N LEU A 104 6.98 16.31 0.66
CA LEU A 104 5.85 17.22 0.52
C LEU A 104 6.05 18.01 -0.77
N SER A 105 5.92 17.35 -1.92
CA SER A 105 5.72 18.08 -3.17
C SER A 105 4.30 18.66 -3.17
N THR A 106 4.16 19.84 -2.56
CA THR A 106 3.31 20.93 -3.04
C THR A 106 4.07 22.22 -2.82
#